data_AF-A0A933GHE7-F1
#
_entry.id   AF-A0A933GHE7-F1
#
_cell.length_a   1.000
_cell.length_b   1.000
_cell.length_c   1.000
_cell.angle_alpha   90.00
_cell.angle_beta   90.00
_cell.angle_gamma   90.00
#
_symmetry.space_group_name_H-M   'P 1'
#
loop_
_entity.id
_entity.type
_entity.pdbx_description
1 polymer ?
#
loop_
_entity_poly.entity_id
_entity_poly.type
_entity_poly.pdbx_seq_one_letter_code
_entity_poly.pdbx_strand_id
1 'polypeptide(L)'
;MDRPVGKTKHGELTLDEIAGLQPGMSEWMLALAHRMHVMYFACRAGNWELGMYQLRGIRKILNNAALTRPKYTAALEEFSKDHLDGLDAAMRRRSWEEVDRLIAAAIEASDRYHAEWGYAYIRYRIPDHPPRDYLLPPPDDRGSGAR
;
A
#
# COMPACT_ATOMS: atom_id res chain seq x y z
N MET A 1 18.00 12.19 -34.22
CA MET A 1 16.97 12.82 -33.39
C MET A 1 17.60 13.18 -32.07
N ASP A 2 17.34 14.38 -31.58
CA ASP A 2 17.86 14.82 -30.28
C ASP A 2 17.13 14.04 -29.15
N ARG A 3 17.86 13.62 -28.11
CA ARG A 3 17.25 12.84 -27.01
C ARG A 3 16.45 13.79 -26.09
N PRO A 4 15.23 13.43 -25.65
CA PRO A 4 14.48 14.26 -24.73
C PRO A 4 15.19 14.38 -23.37
N VAL A 5 15.20 15.59 -22.80
CA VAL A 5 15.79 15.92 -21.49
C VAL A 5 14.77 16.61 -20.59
N GLY A 6 14.88 16.37 -19.28
CA GLY A 6 14.18 17.16 -18.26
C GLY A 6 15.05 18.33 -17.82
N LYS A 7 14.43 19.49 -17.54
CA LYS A 7 15.13 20.70 -17.08
C LYS A 7 14.84 20.97 -15.62
N THR A 8 15.89 21.23 -14.84
CA THR A 8 15.82 21.69 -13.45
C THR A 8 16.54 23.04 -13.31
N LYS A 9 16.43 23.70 -12.15
CA LYS A 9 17.24 24.91 -11.85
C LYS A 9 18.74 24.63 -11.70
N HIS A 10 19.15 23.35 -11.68
CA HIS A 10 20.53 22.91 -11.47
C HIS A 10 21.17 22.30 -12.73
N GLY A 11 20.42 22.17 -13.83
CA GLY A 11 20.89 21.57 -15.07
C GLY A 11 19.84 20.69 -15.75
N GLU A 12 20.27 20.00 -16.80
CA GLU A 12 19.46 19.03 -17.54
C GLU A 12 19.67 17.61 -17.00
N LEU A 13 18.63 16.79 -17.07
CA LEU A 13 18.65 15.36 -16.77
C LEU A 13 18.19 14.58 -17.99
N THR A 14 18.91 13.52 -18.33
CA THR A 14 18.49 12.55 -19.33
C THR A 14 17.27 11.76 -18.84
N LEU A 15 16.54 11.13 -19.77
CA LEU A 15 15.44 10.23 -19.42
C LEU A 15 15.89 9.07 -18.53
N ASP A 16 17.11 8.56 -18.73
CA ASP A 16 17.66 7.44 -17.97
C ASP A 16 17.97 7.88 -16.52
N GLU A 17 18.50 9.09 -16.33
CA GLU A 17 18.70 9.67 -14.99
C GLU A 17 17.36 9.90 -14.27
N ILE A 18 16.34 10.41 -14.96
CA ILE A 18 15.00 10.60 -14.40
C ILE A 18 14.38 9.24 -14.00
N ALA A 19 14.58 8.20 -14.81
CA ALA A 19 14.15 6.84 -14.48
C ALA A 19 14.92 6.29 -13.26
N GLY A 20 16.22 6.60 -13.15
CA GLY A 20 17.07 6.24 -12.01
C GLY A 20 16.68 6.92 -10.69
N LEU A 21 16.00 8.07 -10.74
CA LEU A 21 15.47 8.78 -9.56
C LEU A 21 14.22 8.13 -8.94
N GLN A 22 13.65 7.08 -9.57
CA GLN A 22 12.48 6.41 -9.01
C GLN A 22 12.79 5.76 -7.65
N PRO A 23 11.85 5.80 -6.68
CA PRO A 23 12.06 5.20 -5.36
C PRO A 23 12.48 3.73 -5.44
N GLY A 24 13.29 3.31 -4.48
CA GLY A 24 13.65 1.92 -4.28
C GLY A 24 12.47 1.08 -3.78
N MET A 25 12.68 -0.23 -3.75
CA MET A 25 11.69 -1.16 -3.21
C MET A 25 11.44 -0.91 -1.72
N SER A 26 12.46 -0.50 -0.97
CA SER A 26 12.39 -0.14 0.45
C SER A 26 11.37 0.98 0.72
N GLU A 27 11.42 2.05 -0.06
CA GLU A 27 10.53 3.21 0.08
C GLU A 27 9.10 2.83 -0.25
N TRP A 28 8.90 2.01 -1.28
CA TRP A 28 7.59 1.46 -1.62
C TRP A 28 7.03 0.57 -0.51
N MET A 29 7.85 -0.32 0.06
CA MET A 29 7.42 -1.21 1.15
C MET A 29 7.12 -0.44 2.45
N LEU A 30 7.86 0.63 2.75
CA LEU A 30 7.54 1.51 3.88
C LEU A 30 6.18 2.19 3.70
N ALA A 31 5.91 2.72 2.51
CA ALA A 31 4.62 3.32 2.19
C ALA A 31 3.49 2.28 2.23
N LEU A 32 3.72 1.06 1.74
CA LEU A 32 2.76 -0.05 1.80
C LEU A 32 2.43 -0.41 3.25
N ALA A 33 3.44 -0.59 4.09
CA ALA A 33 3.30 -0.91 5.52
C ALA A 33 2.45 0.14 6.24
N HIS A 34 2.73 1.43 6.01
CA HIS A 34 1.92 2.52 6.58
C HIS A 34 0.47 2.46 6.11
N ARG A 35 0.23 2.25 4.80
CA ARG A 35 -1.14 2.13 4.28
C ARG A 35 -1.88 0.93 4.86
N MET A 36 -1.20 -0.21 5.05
CA MET A 36 -1.77 -1.38 5.71
C MET A 36 -2.17 -1.10 7.16
N HIS A 37 -1.31 -0.39 7.92
CA HIS A 37 -1.62 0.04 9.29
C HIS A 37 -2.88 0.92 9.34
N VAL A 38 -2.96 1.94 8.48
CA VAL A 38 -4.13 2.83 8.43
C VAL A 38 -5.38 2.08 8.00
N MET A 39 -5.29 1.22 6.97
CA MET A 39 -6.39 0.42 6.46
C MET A 39 -6.98 -0.49 7.54
N TYR A 40 -6.12 -1.18 8.29
CA TYR A 40 -6.53 -2.08 9.37
C TYR A 40 -7.41 -1.37 10.40
N PHE A 41 -6.91 -0.26 10.96
CA PHE A 41 -7.64 0.48 11.98
C PHE A 41 -8.85 1.23 11.42
N ALA A 42 -8.80 1.66 10.16
CA ALA A 42 -9.95 2.25 9.47
C ALA A 42 -11.11 1.25 9.38
N CYS A 43 -10.86 0.04 8.89
CA CYS A 43 -11.87 -1.02 8.84
C CYS A 43 -12.36 -1.42 10.23
N ARG A 44 -11.45 -1.54 11.20
CA ARG A 44 -11.79 -1.86 12.60
C ARG A 44 -12.74 -0.83 13.22
N ALA A 45 -12.55 0.44 12.90
CA ALA A 45 -13.37 1.55 13.39
C ALA A 45 -14.60 1.82 12.51
N GLY A 46 -14.86 1.00 11.47
CA GLY A 46 -15.98 1.18 10.55
C GLY A 46 -15.81 2.29 9.51
N ASN A 47 -14.62 2.88 9.38
CA ASN A 47 -14.27 3.84 8.33
C ASN A 47 -13.90 3.09 7.03
N TRP A 48 -14.89 2.44 6.42
CA TRP A 48 -14.69 1.57 5.25
C TRP A 48 -14.19 2.33 4.02
N GLU A 49 -14.60 3.58 3.86
CA GLU A 49 -14.21 4.45 2.77
C GLU A 49 -12.70 4.76 2.83
N LEU A 50 -12.20 5.11 4.02
CA LEU A 50 -10.75 5.28 4.24
C LEU A 50 -10.02 3.96 4.05
N GLY A 51 -10.55 2.85 4.58
CA GLY A 51 -9.98 1.52 4.35
C GLY A 51 -9.81 1.23 2.86
N MET A 52 -10.89 1.38 2.07
CA MET A 52 -10.88 1.14 0.62
C MET A 52 -9.94 2.10 -0.12
N TYR A 53 -9.81 3.35 0.34
CA TYR A 53 -8.81 4.28 -0.18
C TYR A 53 -7.39 3.77 0.03
N GLN A 54 -7.07 3.27 1.22
CA GLN A 54 -5.76 2.70 1.51
C GLN A 54 -5.48 1.43 0.70
N LEU A 55 -6.47 0.55 0.52
CA LEU A 55 -6.34 -0.64 -0.33
C LEU A 55 -6.00 -0.29 -1.78
N ARG A 56 -6.67 0.72 -2.36
CA ARG A 56 -6.32 1.23 -3.70
C ARG A 56 -4.90 1.79 -3.76
N GLY A 57 -4.49 2.48 -2.69
CA GLY A 57 -3.12 2.96 -2.55
C GLY A 57 -2.08 1.83 -2.52
N ILE A 58 -2.36 0.74 -1.80
CA ILE A 58 -1.50 -0.45 -1.76
C ILE A 58 -1.36 -1.06 -3.16
N ARG A 59 -2.47 -1.27 -3.88
CA ARG A 59 -2.42 -1.80 -5.26
C ARG A 59 -1.59 -0.91 -6.18
N LYS A 60 -1.75 0.41 -6.08
CA LYS A 60 -0.94 1.36 -6.87
C LYS A 60 0.55 1.24 -6.56
N ILE A 61 0.93 1.06 -5.30
CA ILE A 61 2.33 0.85 -4.91
C ILE A 61 2.87 -0.45 -5.53
N LEU A 62 2.14 -1.56 -5.42
CA LEU A 62 2.57 -2.84 -5.98
C LEU A 62 2.72 -2.77 -7.50
N ASN A 63 1.78 -2.13 -8.20
CA ASN A 63 1.87 -1.93 -9.65
C ASN A 63 3.08 -1.08 -10.05
N ASN A 64 3.35 0.01 -9.33
CA ASN A 64 4.53 0.85 -9.58
C ASN A 64 5.84 0.11 -9.29
N ALA A 65 5.88 -0.70 -8.23
CA ALA A 65 7.02 -1.53 -7.89
C ALA A 65 7.27 -2.60 -8.97
N ALA A 66 6.22 -3.25 -9.48
CA ALA A 66 6.32 -4.21 -10.59
C ALA A 66 6.86 -3.53 -11.87
N LEU A 67 6.33 -2.35 -12.23
CA LEU A 67 6.78 -1.60 -13.40
C LEU A 67 8.26 -1.19 -13.30
N THR A 68 8.67 -0.68 -12.14
CA THR A 68 10.02 -0.11 -11.96
C THR A 68 11.05 -1.15 -11.52
N ARG A 69 10.63 -2.34 -11.08
CA ARG A 69 11.51 -3.46 -10.69
C ARG A 69 10.97 -4.77 -11.27
N PRO A 70 11.12 -5.00 -12.60
CA PRO A 70 10.51 -6.14 -13.29
C PRO A 70 10.87 -7.52 -12.74
N LYS A 71 12.01 -7.63 -12.05
CA LYS A 71 12.43 -8.85 -11.34
C LYS A 71 11.37 -9.38 -10.35
N TYR A 72 10.53 -8.51 -9.79
CA TYR A 72 9.53 -8.88 -8.78
C TYR A 72 8.10 -8.95 -9.35
N THR A 73 7.87 -8.65 -10.63
CA THR A 73 6.52 -8.49 -11.20
C THR A 73 5.60 -9.67 -10.90
N ALA A 74 6.04 -10.89 -11.20
CA ALA A 74 5.22 -12.09 -10.98
C ALA A 74 4.79 -12.25 -9.51
N ALA A 75 5.73 -12.08 -8.57
CA ALA A 75 5.45 -12.19 -7.13
C ALA A 75 4.49 -11.09 -6.63
N LEU A 76 4.64 -9.86 -7.13
CA LEU A 76 3.76 -8.74 -6.74
C LEU A 76 2.34 -8.88 -7.32
N GLU A 77 2.23 -9.38 -8.55
CA GLU A 77 0.95 -9.67 -9.20
C GLU A 77 0.23 -10.84 -8.52
N GLU A 78 0.95 -11.91 -8.19
CA GLU A 78 0.43 -13.05 -7.42
C GLU A 78 -0.05 -12.61 -6.04
N PHE A 79 0.77 -11.87 -5.28
CA PHE A 79 0.36 -11.32 -4.00
C PHE A 79 -0.90 -10.47 -4.11
N SER A 80 -0.97 -9.60 -5.13
CA SER A 80 -2.13 -8.73 -5.35
C SER A 80 -3.40 -9.53 -5.60
N LYS A 81 -3.32 -10.54 -6.48
CA LYS A 81 -4.45 -11.39 -6.82
C LYS A 81 -4.91 -12.22 -5.63
N ASP A 82 -3.98 -12.89 -4.96
CA ASP A 82 -4.31 -13.91 -3.96
C ASP A 82 -4.72 -13.30 -2.61
N HIS A 83 -4.22 -12.09 -2.29
CA HIS A 83 -4.45 -11.49 -0.97
C HIS A 83 -5.27 -10.20 -1.00
N LEU A 84 -5.23 -9.40 -2.08
CA LEU A 84 -5.95 -8.12 -2.10
C LEU A 84 -7.36 -8.22 -2.70
N ASP A 85 -7.64 -9.19 -3.58
CA ASP A 85 -8.96 -9.34 -4.20
C ASP A 85 -10.01 -9.82 -3.19
N GLY A 86 -9.66 -10.84 -2.38
CA GLY A 86 -10.51 -11.30 -1.28
C GLY A 86 -10.75 -10.19 -0.24
N LEU A 87 -9.72 -9.38 0.04
CA LEU A 87 -9.80 -8.27 0.96
C LEU A 87 -10.73 -7.15 0.46
N ASP A 88 -10.63 -6.78 -0.82
CA ASP A 88 -11.56 -5.83 -1.46
C ASP A 88 -13.02 -6.30 -1.31
N ALA A 89 -13.27 -7.58 -1.60
CA ALA A 89 -14.61 -8.16 -1.49
C ALA A 89 -15.14 -8.14 -0.04
N ALA A 90 -14.32 -8.48 0.94
CA ALA A 90 -14.68 -8.44 2.36
C ALA A 90 -14.96 -7.00 2.85
N MET A 91 -14.15 -6.04 2.43
CA MET A 91 -14.33 -4.62 2.76
C MET A 91 -15.60 -4.03 2.14
N ARG A 92 -15.97 -4.43 0.91
CA ARG A 92 -17.26 -4.05 0.29
C ARG A 92 -18.46 -4.59 1.07
N ARG A 93 -18.33 -5.78 1.65
CA ARG A 93 -19.34 -6.36 2.55
C ARG A 93 -19.28 -5.77 3.97
N ARG A 94 -18.30 -4.92 4.26
CA ARG A 94 -18.06 -4.33 5.58
C ARG A 94 -17.90 -5.39 6.68
N SER A 95 -17.30 -6.54 6.33
CA SER A 95 -17.10 -7.67 7.24
C SER A 95 -15.76 -7.55 7.95
N TRP A 96 -15.75 -7.00 9.16
CA TRP A 96 -14.54 -6.84 9.95
C TRP A 96 -13.82 -8.17 10.21
N GLU A 97 -14.56 -9.22 10.58
CA GLU A 97 -13.99 -10.54 10.88
C GLU A 97 -13.31 -11.17 9.66
N GLU A 98 -13.88 -10.99 8.46
CA GLU A 98 -13.22 -11.43 7.22
C GLU A 98 -11.97 -10.60 6.91
N VAL A 99 -12.04 -9.28 7.09
CA VAL A 99 -10.93 -8.37 6.86
C VAL A 99 -9.75 -8.67 7.78
N ASP A 100 -9.98 -8.82 9.08
CA ASP A 100 -8.94 -9.12 10.08
C ASP A 100 -8.19 -10.41 9.73
N ARG A 101 -8.94 -11.48 9.42
CA ARG A 101 -8.38 -12.77 8.99
C ARG A 101 -7.61 -12.67 7.66
N LEU A 102 -8.14 -11.96 6.67
CA LEU A 102 -7.48 -11.81 5.36
C LEU A 102 -6.21 -10.97 5.46
N ILE A 103 -6.19 -9.95 6.32
CA ILE A 103 -4.99 -9.17 6.59
C ILE A 103 -3.93 -10.05 7.26
N ALA A 104 -4.29 -10.88 8.25
CA ALA A 104 -3.34 -11.82 8.86
C ALA A 104 -2.69 -12.74 7.81
N ALA A 105 -3.49 -13.32 6.90
CA ALA A 105 -2.99 -14.15 5.81
C ALA A 105 -2.08 -13.37 4.83
N ALA A 106 -2.41 -12.11 4.52
CA ALA A 106 -1.58 -11.25 3.67
C ALA A 106 -0.22 -10.94 4.34
N ILE A 107 -0.19 -10.75 5.66
CA ILE A 107 1.06 -10.53 6.42
C ILE A 107 1.94 -11.79 6.39
N GLU A 108 1.36 -12.96 6.62
CA GLU A 108 2.09 -14.23 6.51
C GLU A 108 2.68 -14.43 5.11
N ALA A 109 1.92 -14.11 4.07
CA ALA A 109 2.41 -14.17 2.69
C ALA A 109 3.52 -13.16 2.43
N SER A 110 3.39 -11.92 2.90
CA SER A 110 4.45 -10.90 2.81
C SER A 110 5.74 -11.38 3.48
N ASP A 111 5.63 -11.96 4.68
CA ASP A 111 6.76 -12.54 5.41
C ASP A 111 7.43 -13.70 4.64
N ARG A 112 6.65 -14.53 3.92
CA ARG A 112 7.19 -15.58 3.04
C ARG A 112 7.95 -14.99 1.85
N TYR A 113 7.37 -14.01 1.15
CA TYR A 113 8.05 -13.34 0.04
C TYR A 113 9.33 -12.65 0.50
N HIS A 114 9.32 -11.95 1.65
CA HIS A 114 10.54 -11.38 2.20
C HIS A 114 11.62 -12.45 2.41
N ALA A 115 11.27 -13.63 2.94
CA ALA A 115 12.23 -14.71 3.11
C ALA A 115 12.77 -15.26 1.78
N GLU A 116 11.89 -15.52 0.80
CA GLU A 116 12.27 -16.01 -0.54
C GLU A 116 13.27 -15.07 -1.23
N TRP A 117 13.09 -13.77 -1.08
CA TRP A 117 13.94 -12.75 -1.71
C TRP A 117 15.18 -12.38 -0.88
N GLY A 118 15.49 -13.12 0.21
CA GLY A 118 16.70 -12.91 1.02
C GLY A 118 16.57 -11.84 2.12
N TYR A 119 15.34 -11.44 2.44
CA TYR A 119 15.00 -10.43 3.45
C TYR A 119 14.26 -11.03 4.65
N ALA A 120 14.57 -12.27 5.05
CA ALA A 120 13.85 -12.99 6.11
C ALA A 120 13.82 -12.28 7.49
N TYR A 121 14.70 -11.29 7.70
CA TYR A 121 14.75 -10.41 8.86
C TYR A 121 13.66 -9.32 8.86
N ILE A 122 12.97 -9.10 7.73
CA ILE A 122 11.81 -8.22 7.63
C ILE A 122 10.56 -9.03 7.99
N ARG A 123 10.01 -8.76 9.17
CA ARG A 123 8.76 -9.35 9.66
C ARG A 123 7.77 -8.24 9.97
N TYR A 124 6.76 -8.10 9.11
CA TYR A 124 5.80 -7.02 9.29
C TYR A 124 4.80 -7.37 10.40
N ARG A 125 4.48 -6.39 11.23
CA ARG A 125 3.46 -6.49 12.28
C ARG A 125 2.64 -5.21 12.27
N ILE A 126 1.34 -5.33 12.50
CA ILE A 126 0.49 -4.17 12.69
C ILE A 126 0.80 -3.59 14.08
N PRO A 127 1.08 -2.29 14.20
CA PRO A 127 1.19 -1.64 15.50
C PRO A 127 -0.07 -1.87 16.35
N ASP A 128 0.10 -1.95 17.67
CA ASP A 128 -0.97 -2.18 18.63
C ASP A 128 -1.89 -0.96 18.87
N HIS A 129 -1.58 0.17 18.24
CA HIS A 129 -2.30 1.43 18.36
C HIS A 129 -2.66 2.00 16.98
N PRO A 130 -3.80 2.71 16.87
CA PRO A 130 -4.20 3.34 15.62
C PRO A 130 -3.22 4.45 15.20
N PRO A 131 -3.15 4.76 13.89
CA PRO A 131 -2.40 5.92 13.43
C PRO A 131 -2.98 7.20 14.04
N ARG A 132 -2.11 8.11 14.51
CA ARG A 132 -2.53 9.35 15.18
C ARG A 132 -2.97 10.45 14.22
N ASP A 133 -2.57 10.34 12.95
CA ASP A 133 -2.79 11.36 11.93
C ASP A 133 -4.16 11.25 11.23
N TYR A 134 -4.96 10.23 11.59
CA TYR A 134 -6.28 9.98 11.01
C TYR A 134 -7.36 9.98 12.07
N LEU A 135 -8.48 10.64 11.76
CA LEU A 135 -9.70 10.53 12.55
C LEU A 135 -10.35 9.16 12.28
N LEU A 136 -10.45 8.36 13.35
CA LEU A 136 -11.07 7.03 13.36
C LEU A 136 -11.97 6.98 14.61
N PRO A 137 -13.30 6.73 14.52
CA PRO A 137 -14.18 6.39 13.37
C PRO A 137 -14.35 7.52 12.33
N PRO A 138 -15.07 7.33 11.20
CA PRO A 138 -15.34 8.44 10.29
C PRO A 138 -16.09 9.57 11.03
N PRO A 139 -15.99 10.84 10.59
CA PRO A 139 -16.82 11.90 11.14
C PRO A 139 -18.30 11.49 11.03
N ASP A 140 -19.09 11.69 12.10
CA ASP A 140 -20.54 11.52 12.01
C ASP A 140 -21.09 12.43 10.91
N ASP A 141 -21.93 11.91 10.02
CA ASP A 141 -22.65 12.68 9.00
C ASP A 141 -23.60 13.75 9.60
N ARG A 142 -23.70 13.84 10.93
CA ARG A 142 -24.53 14.81 11.67
C ARG A 142 -23.90 16.21 11.81
N GLY A 143 -23.14 16.65 10.81
CA GLY A 143 -22.34 17.89 10.91
C GLY A 143 -22.37 18.84 9.71
N SER A 144 -22.97 18.48 8.56
CA SER A 144 -23.05 19.42 7.41
C SER A 144 -24.26 20.37 7.46
N GLY A 145 -25.01 20.37 8.57
CA GLY A 145 -26.19 21.20 8.78
C GLY A 145 -26.05 22.20 9.92
N ALA A 146 -24.91 22.91 10.05
CA ALA A 146 -24.81 24.20 10.73
C ALA A 146 -23.35 24.68 10.76
N ARG A 147 -22.99 25.57 9.83
CA ARG A 147 -22.28 26.84 10.06
C ARG A 147 -22.06 27.54 8.73
#